data_AF-A0A013VE19-F1
#
_entry.id   AF-A0A013VE19-F1
#
_cell.length_a   1.000
_cell.length_b   1.000
_cell.length_c   1.000
_cell.angle_alpha   90.00
_cell.angle_beta   90.00
_cell.angle_gamma   90.00
#
_symmetry.space_group_name_H-M   'P 1'
#
loop_
_entity.id
_entity.type
_entity.pdbx_description
1 polymer ?
#
loop_
_entity_poly.entity_id
_entity_poly.type
_entity_poly.pdbx_seq_one_letter_code
_entity_poly.pdbx_strand_id
1 'polypeptide(L)'
;MHSLPDLTAEQRADIRQACGFACVRCGVTLYRYLGMPDGPGATLLCPTCHGLVEEGRLTPTQVQSFHANPVVRQRHFARDRLPFSPELPHLIVGGSRVLRDTPIPITVAGEPILVFAPPRRINGATRISVRLGGPDGEPIQVIDGNEWLPTDGSWHFLLRGDRYSMMAARGDGLAVLRIVARNRIAVEHLRTTIKGRRLEVTPDWLEIDGKRYIDRIGSGTLIGLEL
;
A
#
# COMPACT_ATOMS: atom_id res chain seq x y z
N MET A 1 -11.50 2.55 21.92
CA MET A 1 -10.42 2.04 21.04
C MET A 1 -9.16 2.01 21.87
N HIS A 2 -8.48 0.86 21.97
CA HIS A 2 -7.26 0.79 22.79
C HIS A 2 -6.11 1.49 22.06
N SER A 3 -5.45 2.42 22.75
CA SER A 3 -4.24 3.07 22.23
C SER A 3 -3.21 2.01 21.85
N LEU A 4 -2.58 2.18 20.70
CA LEU A 4 -1.47 1.32 20.32
C LEU A 4 -0.34 1.51 21.36
N PRO A 5 0.21 0.44 21.96
CA PRO A 5 1.37 0.57 22.83
C PRO A 5 2.57 1.13 22.06
N ASP A 6 3.51 1.74 22.77
CA ASP A 6 4.81 2.07 22.19
C ASP A 6 5.57 0.78 21.89
N LEU A 7 5.64 0.43 20.60
CA LEU A 7 6.26 -0.80 20.10
C LEU A 7 7.65 -0.51 19.55
N THR A 8 8.65 -1.26 20.03
CA THR A 8 9.99 -1.26 19.44
C THR A 8 9.97 -1.78 18.00
N ALA A 9 11.03 -1.49 17.24
CA ALA A 9 11.18 -2.00 15.87
C ALA A 9 11.15 -3.54 15.80
N GLU A 10 11.70 -4.21 16.82
CA GLU A 10 11.70 -5.66 16.98
C GLU A 10 10.29 -6.20 17.24
N GLN A 11 9.58 -5.63 18.23
CA GLN A 11 8.19 -6.01 18.51
C GLN A 11 7.29 -5.82 17.28
N ARG A 12 7.45 -4.71 16.54
CA ARG A 12 6.74 -4.49 15.27
C ARG A 12 7.09 -5.57 14.24
N ALA A 13 8.34 -6.03 14.17
CA ALA A 13 8.74 -7.10 13.27
C ALA A 13 8.09 -8.44 13.63
N ASP A 14 8.06 -8.78 14.91
CA ASP A 14 7.45 -10.00 15.42
C ASP A 14 5.94 -10.01 15.22
N ILE A 15 5.27 -8.89 15.49
CA ILE A 15 3.83 -8.72 15.22
C ILE A 15 3.53 -8.93 13.73
N ARG A 16 4.31 -8.30 12.84
CA ARG A 16 4.14 -8.49 11.40
C ARG A 16 4.32 -9.94 11.00
N GLN A 17 5.35 -10.60 11.52
CA GLN A 17 5.58 -12.02 11.24
C GLN A 17 4.42 -12.86 11.74
N ALA A 18 3.98 -12.69 12.99
CA ALA A 18 2.87 -13.41 13.61
C ALA A 18 1.57 -13.26 12.79
N CYS A 19 1.28 -12.05 12.33
CA CYS A 19 0.11 -11.76 11.49
C CYS A 19 0.27 -12.20 10.02
N GLY A 20 1.43 -12.72 9.62
CA GLY A 20 1.70 -13.15 8.24
C GLY A 20 1.86 -11.99 7.25
N PHE A 21 2.30 -10.82 7.73
CA PHE A 21 2.54 -9.59 6.97
C PHE A 21 1.28 -8.99 6.31
N ALA A 22 0.12 -9.25 6.90
CA ALA A 22 -1.16 -8.81 6.35
C ALA A 22 -2.23 -8.70 7.44
N CYS A 23 -3.38 -8.13 7.05
CA CYS A 23 -4.59 -8.12 7.85
C CYS A 23 -4.98 -9.54 8.29
N VAL A 24 -5.09 -9.77 9.60
CA VAL A 24 -5.40 -11.10 10.13
C VAL A 24 -6.80 -11.60 9.74
N ARG A 25 -7.71 -10.70 9.37
CA ARG A 25 -9.10 -11.03 8.97
C ARG A 25 -9.25 -11.32 7.48
N CYS A 26 -8.67 -10.49 6.60
CA CYS A 26 -8.94 -10.56 5.16
C CYS A 26 -7.69 -10.74 4.28
N GLY A 27 -6.49 -10.67 4.89
CA GLY A 27 -5.22 -10.89 4.21
C GLY A 27 -4.73 -9.80 3.26
N VAL A 28 -5.41 -8.65 3.22
CA VAL A 28 -4.85 -7.42 2.60
C VAL A 28 -3.49 -7.13 3.20
N THR A 29 -2.50 -6.82 2.35
CA THR A 29 -1.11 -6.64 2.79
C THR A 29 -0.82 -5.25 3.34
N LEU A 30 -1.66 -4.25 3.02
CA LEU A 30 -1.64 -2.95 3.68
C LEU A 30 -2.30 -3.02 5.05
N TYR A 31 -1.65 -2.47 6.08
CA TYR A 31 -2.08 -2.65 7.46
C TYR A 31 -1.95 -1.38 8.31
N ARG A 32 -2.76 -1.33 9.37
CA ARG A 32 -2.61 -0.51 10.57
C ARG A 32 -2.41 -1.47 11.75
N TYR A 33 -1.62 -1.06 12.73
CA TYR A 33 -1.59 -1.77 14.00
C TYR A 33 -2.85 -1.43 14.81
N LEU A 34 -3.38 -2.43 15.49
CA LEU A 34 -4.47 -2.29 16.45
C LEU A 34 -4.01 -2.88 17.79
N GLY A 35 -4.08 -2.08 18.87
CA GLY A 35 -3.81 -2.56 20.23
C GLY A 35 -4.80 -3.64 20.65
N MET A 36 -4.31 -4.72 21.25
CA MET A 36 -5.15 -5.80 21.75
C MET A 36 -5.66 -5.49 23.17
N PRO A 37 -6.90 -5.88 23.51
CA PRO A 37 -7.50 -5.59 24.82
C PRO A 37 -6.81 -6.30 26.00
N ASP A 38 -6.36 -7.55 25.83
CA ASP A 38 -5.90 -8.43 26.93
C ASP A 38 -4.37 -8.72 26.91
N GLY A 39 -3.54 -7.69 26.69
CA GLY A 39 -2.09 -7.82 26.82
C GLY A 39 -1.30 -6.69 26.15
N PRO A 40 0.04 -6.66 26.28
CA PRO A 40 0.90 -5.61 25.71
C PRO A 40 1.07 -5.71 24.18
N GLY A 41 0.17 -6.43 23.50
CA GLY A 41 0.30 -6.81 22.10
C GLY A 41 -0.48 -5.93 21.14
N ALA A 42 -0.15 -6.05 19.87
CA ALA A 42 -0.94 -5.50 18.77
C ALA A 42 -1.16 -6.57 17.69
N THR A 43 -2.19 -6.36 16.89
CA THR A 43 -2.48 -7.14 15.69
C THR A 43 -2.45 -6.25 14.45
N LEU A 44 -2.52 -6.86 13.27
CA LEU A 44 -2.61 -6.15 12.00
C LEU A 44 -4.01 -6.25 11.41
N LEU A 45 -4.61 -5.10 11.09
CA LEU A 45 -5.82 -5.00 10.29
C LEU A 45 -5.57 -4.07 9.11
N CYS A 46 -6.18 -4.33 7.95
CA CYS A 46 -6.18 -3.33 6.89
C CYS A 46 -7.06 -2.14 7.29
N PRO A 47 -6.89 -0.95 6.67
CA PRO A 47 -7.67 0.23 7.03
C PRO A 47 -9.19 -0.03 7.01
N THR A 48 -9.69 -0.82 6.06
CA THR A 48 -11.11 -1.19 6.00
C THR A 48 -11.55 -2.04 7.20
N CYS A 49 -10.76 -3.03 7.63
CA CYS A 49 -11.10 -3.85 8.79
C CYS A 49 -10.91 -3.08 10.10
N HIS A 50 -9.96 -2.15 10.15
CA HIS A 50 -9.77 -1.26 11.28
C HIS A 50 -10.98 -0.32 11.45
N GLY A 51 -11.49 0.24 10.34
CA GLY A 51 -12.73 1.04 10.35
C GLY A 51 -13.92 0.28 10.90
N LEU A 52 -14.06 -1.02 10.59
CA LEU A 52 -15.13 -1.84 11.20
C LEU A 52 -15.01 -1.99 12.71
N VAL A 53 -13.79 -1.95 13.27
CA VAL A 53 -13.58 -1.93 14.73
C VAL A 53 -13.96 -0.56 15.30
N GLU A 54 -13.54 0.52 14.65
CA GLU A 54 -13.90 1.90 15.01
C GLU A 54 -15.43 2.12 15.00
N GLU A 55 -16.13 1.52 14.03
CA GLU A 55 -17.60 1.51 13.91
C GLU A 55 -18.31 0.54 14.86
N GLY A 56 -17.59 -0.24 15.68
CA GLY A 56 -18.17 -1.24 16.58
C GLY A 56 -18.76 -2.48 15.89
N ARG A 57 -18.52 -2.66 14.59
CA ARG A 57 -19.00 -3.80 13.77
C ARG A 57 -18.09 -5.02 13.83
N LEU A 58 -16.85 -4.84 14.30
CA LEU A 58 -15.94 -5.91 14.70
C LEU A 58 -15.62 -5.77 16.18
N THR A 59 -16.05 -6.76 16.96
CA THR A 59 -15.84 -6.81 18.41
C THR A 59 -14.40 -7.20 18.76
N PRO A 60 -13.90 -6.84 19.95
CA PRO A 60 -12.56 -7.25 20.40
C PRO A 60 -12.35 -8.77 20.41
N THR A 61 -13.37 -9.54 20.82
CA THR A 61 -13.33 -11.02 20.80
C THR A 61 -13.19 -11.58 19.38
N GLN A 62 -13.88 -10.99 18.39
CA GLN A 62 -13.71 -11.38 16.99
C GLN A 62 -12.28 -11.07 16.50
N VAL A 63 -11.76 -9.89 16.83
CA VAL A 63 -10.38 -9.51 16.48
C VAL A 63 -9.37 -10.48 17.10
N GLN A 64 -9.56 -10.87 18.36
CA GLN A 64 -8.71 -11.86 19.04
C GLN A 64 -8.77 -13.23 18.38
N SER A 65 -9.96 -13.68 17.96
CA SER A 65 -10.10 -14.91 17.18
C SER A 65 -9.33 -14.87 15.85
N PHE A 66 -9.42 -13.76 15.12
CA PHE A 66 -8.64 -13.58 13.88
C PHE A 66 -7.14 -13.51 14.16
N HIS A 67 -6.71 -12.85 15.23
CA HIS A 67 -5.31 -12.79 15.61
C HIS A 67 -4.73 -14.17 15.95
N ALA A 68 -5.49 -15.00 16.68
CA ALA A 68 -5.09 -16.35 17.04
C ALA A 68 -5.00 -17.29 15.83
N ASN A 69 -5.83 -17.07 14.80
CA ASN A 69 -5.83 -17.85 13.57
C ASN A 69 -5.92 -16.96 12.30
N PRO A 70 -4.84 -16.24 11.95
CA PRO A 70 -4.85 -15.29 10.84
C PRO A 70 -5.22 -15.96 9.52
N VAL A 71 -6.13 -15.36 8.76
CA VAL A 71 -6.65 -15.95 7.52
C VAL A 71 -5.53 -16.31 6.54
N VAL A 72 -4.47 -15.50 6.48
CA VAL A 72 -3.32 -15.69 5.58
C VAL A 72 -2.45 -16.90 5.89
N ARG A 73 -2.63 -17.50 7.07
CA ARG A 73 -1.92 -18.70 7.54
C ARG A 73 -2.76 -19.98 7.36
N GLN A 74 -4.02 -19.85 6.95
CA GLN A 74 -4.92 -21.00 6.75
C GLN A 74 -4.62 -21.71 5.43
N ARG A 75 -4.78 -23.04 5.39
CA ARG A 75 -4.34 -23.92 4.28
C ARG A 75 -4.92 -23.59 2.90
N HIS A 76 -6.08 -22.92 2.84
CA HIS A 76 -6.78 -22.62 1.58
C HIS A 76 -6.84 -21.12 1.25
N PHE A 77 -6.00 -20.31 1.88
CA PHE A 77 -5.98 -18.89 1.60
C PHE A 77 -5.40 -18.58 0.21
N ALA A 78 -6.25 -18.06 -0.68
CA ALA A 78 -5.85 -17.66 -2.02
C ALA A 78 -5.04 -16.35 -1.98
N ARG A 79 -3.74 -16.44 -2.28
CA ARG A 79 -2.82 -15.29 -2.33
C ARG A 79 -2.75 -14.64 -3.71
N ASP A 80 -3.42 -15.18 -4.72
CA ASP A 80 -3.16 -14.86 -6.13
C ASP A 80 -3.50 -13.40 -6.51
N ARG A 81 -4.40 -12.78 -5.75
CA ARG A 81 -4.84 -11.38 -5.90
C ARG A 81 -4.23 -10.44 -4.86
N LEU A 82 -3.16 -10.87 -4.22
CA LEU A 82 -2.45 -10.13 -3.19
C LEU A 82 -0.96 -10.11 -3.52
N PRO A 83 -0.24 -9.04 -3.15
CA PRO A 83 1.15 -8.87 -3.55
C PRO A 83 2.09 -9.68 -2.65
N PHE A 84 1.91 -11.00 -2.62
CA PHE A 84 2.83 -11.95 -1.98
C PHE A 84 3.80 -12.50 -3.03
N SER A 85 4.95 -11.85 -3.15
CA SER A 85 6.05 -12.24 -4.04
C SER A 85 7.38 -12.06 -3.33
N PRO A 86 8.35 -12.99 -3.48
CA PRO A 86 9.71 -12.81 -2.97
C PRO A 86 10.52 -11.79 -3.78
N GLU A 87 10.07 -11.45 -4.99
CA GLU A 87 10.74 -10.57 -5.93
C GLU A 87 10.06 -9.20 -6.02
N LEU A 88 10.76 -8.22 -6.60
CA LEU A 88 10.15 -6.97 -7.03
C LEU A 88 9.00 -7.25 -8.03
N PRO A 89 7.89 -6.51 -7.96
CA PRO A 89 6.78 -6.71 -8.87
C PRO A 89 7.17 -6.27 -10.29
N HIS A 90 6.70 -7.01 -11.28
CA HIS A 90 6.61 -6.54 -12.65
C HIS A 90 5.53 -5.46 -12.74
N LEU A 91 5.85 -4.32 -13.33
CA LEU A 91 4.96 -3.15 -13.35
C LEU A 91 4.39 -2.90 -14.74
N ILE A 92 3.10 -2.57 -14.79
CA ILE A 92 2.41 -2.01 -15.96
C ILE A 92 2.04 -0.57 -15.61
N VAL A 93 2.67 0.40 -16.26
CA VAL A 93 2.58 1.81 -15.87
C VAL A 93 3.05 2.72 -17.02
N GLY A 94 2.34 3.82 -17.25
CA GLY A 94 2.79 4.93 -18.08
C GLY A 94 2.93 4.64 -19.57
N GLY A 95 2.23 3.63 -20.07
CA GLY A 95 2.31 3.18 -21.46
C GLY A 95 3.52 2.33 -21.80
N SER A 96 4.38 2.04 -20.82
CA SER A 96 5.59 1.28 -21.04
C SER A 96 5.35 -0.21 -21.23
N ARG A 97 6.30 -0.85 -21.92
CA ARG A 97 6.52 -2.31 -21.77
C ARG A 97 6.64 -2.68 -20.30
N VAL A 98 6.27 -3.91 -19.96
CA VAL A 98 6.33 -4.45 -18.59
C VAL A 98 7.69 -4.15 -17.96
N LEU A 99 7.71 -3.32 -16.93
CA LEU A 99 8.94 -2.94 -16.23
C LEU A 99 9.34 -4.03 -15.25
N ARG A 100 10.63 -4.30 -15.18
CA ARG A 100 11.22 -5.28 -14.25
C ARG A 100 12.33 -4.60 -13.45
N ASP A 101 12.56 -5.10 -12.25
CA ASP A 101 13.65 -4.64 -11.37
C ASP A 101 13.64 -3.11 -11.13
N THR A 102 12.44 -2.52 -11.12
CA THR A 102 12.24 -1.07 -10.95
C THR A 102 11.62 -0.79 -9.59
N PRO A 103 12.43 -0.55 -8.53
CA PRO A 103 11.92 -0.26 -7.20
C PRO A 103 11.21 1.09 -7.11
N ILE A 104 11.58 2.06 -7.95
CA ILE A 104 10.99 3.41 -7.97
C ILE A 104 10.59 3.74 -9.41
N PRO A 105 9.37 3.37 -9.85
CA PRO A 105 8.95 3.58 -11.24
C PRO A 105 8.58 5.03 -11.55
N ILE A 106 8.21 5.82 -10.54
CA ILE A 106 7.73 7.19 -10.72
C ILE A 106 8.34 8.08 -9.65
N THR A 107 9.07 9.10 -10.10
CA THR A 107 9.52 10.23 -9.28
C THR A 107 9.03 11.54 -9.90
N VAL A 108 8.55 12.48 -9.08
CA VAL A 108 8.14 13.83 -9.52
C VAL A 108 8.73 14.86 -8.56
N ALA A 109 9.40 15.88 -9.10
CA ALA A 109 10.07 16.92 -8.30
C ALA A 109 10.97 16.37 -7.18
N GLY A 110 11.73 15.31 -7.50
CA GLY A 110 12.60 14.58 -6.56
C GLY A 110 11.87 13.65 -5.59
N GLU A 111 10.54 13.62 -5.58
CA GLU A 111 9.76 12.78 -4.67
C GLU A 111 9.41 11.43 -5.31
N PRO A 112 9.79 10.30 -4.68
CA PRO A 112 9.41 8.98 -5.17
C PRO A 112 7.94 8.72 -4.82
N ILE A 113 7.08 8.76 -5.83
CA ILE A 113 5.64 8.66 -5.68
C ILE A 113 5.23 7.23 -5.31
N LEU A 114 5.84 6.25 -5.98
CA LEU A 114 5.67 4.83 -5.70
C LEU A 114 7.03 4.21 -5.43
N VAL A 115 7.11 3.42 -4.36
CA VAL A 115 8.29 2.62 -4.05
C VAL A 115 7.87 1.19 -3.78
N PHE A 116 8.59 0.25 -4.38
CA PHE A 116 8.45 -1.18 -4.19
C PHE A 116 9.74 -1.76 -3.66
N ALA A 117 9.64 -2.69 -2.73
CA ALA A 117 10.77 -3.47 -2.23
C ALA A 117 10.36 -4.93 -2.02
N PRO A 118 11.30 -5.88 -2.15
CA PRO A 118 11.04 -7.27 -1.79
C PRO A 118 10.67 -7.39 -0.30
N PRO A 119 9.99 -8.49 0.09
CA PRO A 119 9.68 -8.75 1.49
C PRO A 119 10.95 -8.89 2.33
N ARG A 120 10.90 -8.50 3.60
CA ARG A 120 12.02 -8.66 4.55
C ARG A 120 12.29 -10.12 4.93
N ARG A 121 11.31 -11.01 4.73
CA ARG A 121 11.39 -12.43 5.08
C ARG A 121 10.72 -13.28 4.01
N ILE A 122 11.16 -14.53 3.91
CA ILE A 122 10.54 -15.55 3.06
C ILE A 122 9.03 -15.63 3.39
N ASN A 123 8.19 -15.73 2.36
CA ASN A 123 6.72 -15.71 2.42
C ASN A 123 6.05 -14.38 2.83
N GLY A 124 6.83 -13.30 2.97
CA GLY A 124 6.30 -11.96 3.20
C GLY A 124 5.61 -11.36 1.97
N ALA A 125 4.93 -10.23 2.17
CA ALA A 125 4.36 -9.43 1.10
C ALA A 125 5.39 -8.46 0.52
N THR A 126 5.30 -8.19 -0.79
CA THR A 126 5.97 -7.06 -1.43
C THR A 126 5.66 -5.81 -0.62
N ARG A 127 6.70 -5.03 -0.33
CA ARG A 127 6.58 -3.78 0.42
C ARG A 127 6.25 -2.68 -0.57
N ILE A 128 5.19 -1.95 -0.27
CA ILE A 128 4.67 -0.84 -1.07
C ILE A 128 4.79 0.41 -0.19
N SER A 129 5.41 1.46 -0.71
CA SER A 129 5.32 2.80 -0.15
C SER A 129 4.75 3.75 -1.18
N VAL A 130 3.93 4.69 -0.73
CA VAL A 130 3.19 5.64 -1.57
C VAL A 130 3.29 7.03 -0.96
N ARG A 131 3.74 8.00 -1.75
CA ARG A 131 3.69 9.43 -1.44
C ARG A 131 2.80 10.13 -2.44
N LEU A 132 1.86 10.92 -1.93
CA LEU A 132 0.95 11.72 -2.73
C LEU A 132 0.88 13.13 -2.13
N GLY A 133 0.41 14.08 -2.92
CA GLY A 133 0.27 15.46 -2.51
C GLY A 133 -0.84 15.64 -1.50
N GLY A 134 -0.55 16.42 -0.46
CA GLY A 134 -1.56 16.98 0.41
C GLY A 134 -2.25 18.21 -0.18
N PRO A 135 -3.13 18.84 0.60
CA PRO A 135 -3.92 20.00 0.16
C PRO A 135 -3.11 21.16 -0.42
N ASP A 136 -1.92 21.40 0.12
CA ASP A 136 -1.04 22.50 -0.28
C ASP A 136 0.01 22.06 -1.32
N GLY A 137 -0.09 20.83 -1.82
CA GLY A 137 0.90 20.23 -2.71
C GLY A 137 2.14 19.68 -2.00
N GLU A 138 2.21 19.77 -0.67
CA GLU A 138 3.29 19.14 0.10
C GLU A 138 3.19 17.62 0.08
N PRO A 139 4.31 16.88 -0.05
CA PRO A 139 4.28 15.42 -0.07
C PRO A 139 3.82 14.84 1.27
N ILE A 140 2.84 13.95 1.23
CA ILE A 140 2.35 13.15 2.36
C ILE A 140 2.72 11.68 2.12
N GLN A 141 3.35 11.06 3.12
CA GLN A 141 3.53 9.61 3.15
C GLN A 141 2.20 8.94 3.50
N VAL A 142 1.55 8.32 2.52
CA VAL A 142 0.26 7.63 2.72
C VAL A 142 0.49 6.19 3.18
N ILE A 143 1.50 5.53 2.60
CA ILE A 143 1.91 4.17 2.94
C ILE A 143 3.42 4.13 3.10
N ASP A 144 3.95 3.57 4.18
CA ASP A 144 5.36 3.22 4.30
C ASP A 144 5.57 1.72 4.52
N GLY A 145 6.08 1.03 3.50
CA GLY A 145 6.44 -0.38 3.58
C GLY A 145 5.27 -1.27 3.99
N ASN A 146 4.08 -0.99 3.45
CA ASN A 146 2.75 -1.54 3.76
C ASN A 146 2.05 -0.99 5.02
N GLU A 147 2.70 -0.19 5.85
CA GLU A 147 2.01 0.50 6.95
C GLU A 147 1.21 1.68 6.41
N TRP A 148 -0.09 1.68 6.65
CA TRP A 148 -0.98 2.79 6.35
C TRP A 148 -0.86 3.83 7.46
N LEU A 149 -0.48 5.05 7.10
CA LEU A 149 -0.14 6.10 8.06
C LEU A 149 -1.29 7.05 8.41
N PRO A 150 -2.16 7.49 7.47
CA PRO A 150 -3.23 8.42 7.81
C PRO A 150 -4.29 7.79 8.73
N THR A 151 -4.55 8.42 9.87
CA THR A 151 -5.54 7.97 10.87
C THR A 151 -6.62 9.01 11.15
N ASP A 152 -6.51 10.21 10.60
CA ASP A 152 -7.40 11.36 10.77
C ASP A 152 -8.57 11.40 9.78
N GLY A 153 -8.69 10.37 8.93
CA GLY A 153 -9.72 10.30 7.89
C GLY A 153 -9.41 11.14 6.65
N SER A 154 -8.24 11.78 6.55
CA SER A 154 -7.82 12.54 5.36
C SER A 154 -7.62 11.64 4.13
N TRP A 155 -7.41 10.34 4.35
CA TRP A 155 -7.27 9.33 3.30
C TRP A 155 -8.13 8.11 3.58
N HIS A 156 -8.61 7.51 2.49
CA HIS A 156 -9.39 6.29 2.52
C HIS A 156 -8.69 5.19 1.74
N PHE A 157 -8.76 3.98 2.26
CA PHE A 157 -8.32 2.77 1.56
C PHE A 157 -9.48 1.81 1.34
N LEU A 158 -9.51 1.22 0.15
CA LEU A 158 -10.48 0.21 -0.22
C LEU A 158 -9.83 -0.90 -1.03
N LEU A 159 -10.13 -2.16 -0.67
CA LEU A 159 -9.93 -3.31 -1.55
C LEU A 159 -11.25 -3.65 -2.26
N ARG A 160 -11.26 -3.64 -3.60
CA ARG A 160 -12.34 -4.22 -4.42
C ARG A 160 -11.74 -5.23 -5.40
N GLY A 161 -12.04 -6.52 -5.17
CA GLY A 161 -11.51 -7.60 -6.01
C GLY A 161 -9.99 -7.68 -5.92
N ASP A 162 -9.31 -7.19 -6.96
CA ASP A 162 -7.86 -7.15 -7.12
C ASP A 162 -7.28 -5.73 -7.10
N ARG A 163 -8.06 -4.73 -6.67
CA ARG A 163 -7.66 -3.31 -6.67
C ARG A 163 -7.47 -2.76 -5.27
N TYR A 164 -6.30 -2.18 -5.02
CA TYR A 164 -6.00 -1.35 -3.87
C TYR A 164 -6.23 0.10 -4.29
N SER A 165 -7.26 0.73 -3.74
CA SER A 165 -7.59 2.14 -4.00
C SER A 165 -7.26 2.97 -2.76
N MET A 166 -6.45 4.01 -2.96
CA MET A 166 -6.07 4.99 -1.95
C MET A 166 -6.54 6.35 -2.44
N MET A 167 -7.38 7.03 -1.66
CA MET A 167 -8.08 8.24 -2.10
C MET A 167 -8.00 9.28 -1.00
N ALA A 168 -7.57 10.49 -1.32
CA ALA A 168 -7.71 11.61 -0.42
C ALA A 168 -9.19 11.96 -0.28
N ALA A 169 -9.64 12.26 0.94
CA ALA A 169 -11.04 12.60 1.22
C ALA A 169 -11.53 13.83 0.42
N ARG A 170 -10.62 14.75 0.11
CA ARG A 170 -10.88 15.96 -0.68
C ARG A 170 -10.79 15.73 -2.20
N GLY A 171 -10.39 14.53 -2.63
CA GLY A 171 -10.32 14.13 -4.04
C GLY A 171 -9.07 14.60 -4.79
N ASP A 172 -8.16 15.32 -4.14
CA ASP A 172 -6.89 15.82 -4.68
C ASP A 172 -5.83 14.73 -4.93
N GLY A 173 -5.95 13.57 -4.26
CA GLY A 173 -5.07 12.42 -4.44
C GLY A 173 -5.82 11.12 -4.74
N LEU A 174 -5.31 10.36 -5.70
CA LEU A 174 -5.80 9.03 -6.05
C LEU A 174 -4.63 8.13 -6.44
N ALA A 175 -4.62 6.90 -5.94
CA ALA A 175 -3.81 5.81 -6.46
C ALA A 175 -4.62 4.51 -6.47
N VAL A 176 -4.67 3.85 -7.62
CA VAL A 176 -5.32 2.57 -7.85
C VAL A 176 -4.27 1.59 -8.37
N LEU A 177 -3.87 0.66 -7.51
CA LEU A 177 -2.96 -0.41 -7.84
C LEU A 177 -3.77 -1.69 -8.05
N ARG A 178 -3.68 -2.28 -9.23
CA ARG A 178 -4.31 -3.57 -9.51
C ARG A 178 -3.29 -4.69 -9.43
N ILE A 179 -3.56 -5.69 -8.60
CA ILE A 179 -2.79 -6.93 -8.51
C ILE A 179 -3.25 -7.86 -9.64
N VAL A 180 -2.54 -7.79 -10.77
CA VAL A 180 -2.85 -8.61 -11.96
C VAL A 180 -2.46 -10.07 -11.72
N ALA A 181 -1.36 -10.29 -11.00
CA ALA A 181 -0.89 -11.59 -10.53
C ALA A 181 0.01 -11.41 -9.30
N ARG A 182 0.42 -12.51 -8.65
CA ARG A 182 1.24 -12.46 -7.41
C ARG A 182 2.46 -11.54 -7.48
N ASN A 183 3.15 -11.51 -8.62
CA ASN A 183 4.33 -10.66 -8.86
C ASN A 183 4.09 -9.59 -9.94
N ARG A 184 2.84 -9.21 -10.22
CA ARG A 184 2.52 -8.23 -11.26
C ARG A 184 1.50 -7.22 -10.78
N ILE A 185 1.87 -5.95 -10.82
CA ILE A 185 1.04 -4.82 -10.38
C ILE A 185 0.88 -3.85 -11.55
N ALA A 186 -0.35 -3.46 -11.84
CA ALA A 186 -0.66 -2.37 -12.75
C ALA A 186 -1.01 -1.10 -11.96
N VAL A 187 -0.46 0.04 -12.36
CA VAL A 187 -0.91 1.35 -11.91
C VAL A 187 -2.08 1.74 -12.80
N GLU A 188 -3.30 1.39 -12.40
CA GLU A 188 -4.50 1.64 -13.21
C GLU A 188 -4.88 3.12 -13.24
N HIS A 189 -4.68 3.82 -12.12
CA HIS A 189 -4.82 5.26 -12.07
C HIS A 189 -3.97 5.81 -10.94
N LEU A 190 -3.20 6.85 -11.20
CA LEU A 190 -2.56 7.65 -10.19
C LEU A 190 -2.78 9.11 -10.55
N ARG A 191 -3.24 9.92 -9.60
CA ARG A 191 -3.38 11.37 -9.77
C ARG A 191 -2.93 12.05 -8.49
N THR A 192 -2.05 13.03 -8.63
CA THR A 192 -1.53 13.80 -7.50
C THR A 192 -0.97 15.14 -7.95
N THR A 193 -0.89 16.10 -7.04
CA THR A 193 -0.13 17.34 -7.21
C THR A 193 0.92 17.44 -6.13
N ILE A 194 2.20 17.39 -6.48
CA ILE A 194 3.30 17.51 -5.52
C ILE A 194 4.21 18.67 -5.92
N LYS A 195 4.51 19.58 -4.98
CA LYS A 195 5.37 20.75 -5.19
C LYS A 195 4.97 21.55 -6.43
N GLY A 196 3.67 21.75 -6.62
CA GLY A 196 3.09 22.46 -7.78
C GLY A 196 3.10 21.69 -9.11
N ARG A 197 3.65 20.47 -9.16
CA ARG A 197 3.66 19.61 -10.35
C ARG A 197 2.46 18.67 -10.32
N ARG A 198 1.63 18.70 -11.36
CA ARG A 198 0.49 17.78 -11.51
C ARG A 198 0.94 16.53 -12.25
N LEU A 199 0.72 15.37 -11.63
CA LEU A 199 0.98 14.06 -12.21
C LEU A 199 -0.34 13.30 -12.39
N GLU A 200 -0.51 12.70 -13.57
CA GLU A 200 -1.52 11.68 -13.81
C GLU A 200 -0.91 10.48 -14.54
N VAL A 201 -1.22 9.26 -14.12
CA VAL A 201 -0.64 8.03 -14.69
C VAL A 201 -1.74 6.98 -14.83
N THR A 202 -1.69 6.27 -15.95
CA THR A 202 -2.52 5.10 -16.25
C THR A 202 -1.62 3.95 -16.73
N PRO A 203 -2.17 2.79 -17.09
CA PRO A 203 -1.40 1.74 -17.74
C PRO A 203 -0.82 2.17 -19.09
N ASP A 204 -1.50 3.09 -19.78
CA ASP A 204 -1.27 3.38 -21.21
C ASP A 204 -0.50 4.69 -21.45
N TRP A 205 -0.46 5.59 -20.46
CA TRP A 205 0.23 6.88 -20.58
C TRP A 205 0.52 7.48 -19.20
N LEU A 206 1.43 8.45 -19.18
CA LEU A 206 1.63 9.36 -18.05
C LEU A 206 1.54 10.81 -18.54
N GLU A 207 1.09 11.71 -17.69
CA GLU A 207 0.94 13.12 -17.97
C GLU A 207 1.53 13.94 -16.82
N ILE A 208 2.35 14.93 -17.15
CA ILE A 208 2.96 15.85 -16.20
C ILE A 208 2.65 17.27 -16.67
N ASP A 209 2.00 18.07 -15.83
CA ASP A 209 1.62 19.46 -16.11
C ASP A 209 0.91 19.64 -17.47
N GLY A 210 0.02 18.71 -17.80
CA GLY A 210 -0.75 18.71 -19.06
C GLY A 210 0.00 18.18 -20.28
N LYS A 211 1.28 17.82 -20.14
CA LYS A 211 2.05 17.20 -21.21
C LYS A 211 2.03 15.68 -21.07
N ARG A 212 1.53 15.00 -22.10
CA ARG A 212 1.41 13.54 -22.13
C ARG A 212 2.65 12.86 -22.70
N TYR A 213 2.99 11.73 -22.11
CA TYR A 213 4.08 10.85 -22.49
C TYR A 213 3.60 9.41 -22.54
N ILE A 214 4.16 8.65 -23.49
CA ILE A 214 3.90 7.22 -23.72
C ILE A 214 5.26 6.56 -23.92
N ASP A 215 5.45 5.35 -23.41
CA ASP A 215 6.68 4.56 -23.59
C ASP A 215 7.96 5.27 -23.08
N ARG A 216 7.83 6.14 -22.08
CA ARG A 216 8.98 6.86 -21.51
C ARG A 216 9.58 6.20 -20.27
N ILE A 217 8.93 5.18 -19.70
CA ILE A 217 9.43 4.44 -18.52
C ILE A 217 10.24 3.24 -18.97
N GLY A 218 11.53 3.21 -18.59
CA GLY A 218 12.47 2.12 -18.81
C GLY A 218 12.67 1.27 -17.55
N SER A 219 13.19 0.05 -17.73
CA SER A 219 13.67 -0.79 -16.62
C SER A 219 15.08 -0.35 -16.22
N GLY A 220 15.42 -0.39 -14.93
CA GLY A 220 16.72 0.04 -14.42
C GLY A 220 16.76 1.53 -14.05
N THR A 221 16.33 1.81 -12.81
CA THR A 221 16.58 3.03 -12.02
C THR A 221 16.16 4.38 -12.63
N LEU A 222 15.13 4.96 -12.01
CA LEU A 222 14.69 6.36 -12.07
C LEU A 222 14.22 6.86 -13.45
N ILE A 223 12.90 6.92 -13.64
CA ILE A 223 12.38 8.18 -14.18
C ILE A 223 12.42 9.19 -13.03
N GLY A 224 13.49 9.98 -12.97
CA GLY A 224 13.33 11.40 -12.74
C GLY A 224 13.06 12.02 -14.10
N LEU A 225 11.81 12.36 -14.42
CA LEU A 225 11.57 13.32 -15.50
C LEU A 225 11.93 14.68 -14.90
N GLU A 226 13.23 14.97 -14.84
CA GLU A 226 13.70 16.36 -14.74
C GLU A 226 13.28 17.04 -16.04
N LEU A 227 12.31 17.96 -15.93
CA LEU A 227 12.10 19.02 -16.91
C LEU A 227 12.82 20.25 -16.39
#